data_AF-A0A2W6SPE0-F1
#
_entry.id   AF-A0A2W6SPE0-F1
#
_cell.length_a   1.000
_cell.length_b   1.000
_cell.length_c   1.000
_cell.angle_alpha   90.00
_cell.angle_beta   90.00
_cell.angle_gamma   90.00
#
_symmetry.space_group_name_H-M   'P 1'
#
loop_
_entity.id
_entity.type
_entity.pdbx_description
1 polymer ?
#
loop_
_entity_poly.entity_id
_entity_poly.type
_entity_poly.pdbx_seq_one_letter_code
_entity_poly.pdbx_strand_id
1 'polypeptide(L)' 'LKVQMISEYRGSQYAGRVLRIENGGKAPVSLGEGTIAPTNAIAVSVANPNLGPGQATTAYIVTPSGLANGVRP' A
#
# COMPACT_ATOMS: atom_id res chain seq x y z
N LEU A 1 -5.99 -1.54 11.42
CA LEU A 1 -4.71 -1.76 10.72
C LEU A 1 -3.78 -0.61 11.05
N LYS A 2 -2.49 -0.89 11.25
CA LYS A 2 -1.44 0.12 11.34
C LYS A 2 -0.65 0.09 10.03
N VAL A 3 -0.48 1.25 9.40
CA VAL A 3 0.21 1.38 8.12
C VAL A 3 1.41 2.30 8.32
N GLN A 4 2.57 1.88 7.86
CA GLN A 4 3.81 2.65 7.94
C GLN A 4 4.49 2.64 6.58
N MET A 5 4.90 3.80 6.09
CA MET A 5 5.72 3.89 4.90
C MET A 5 7.16 3.55 5.25
N ILE A 6 7.75 2.60 4.51
CA ILE A 6 9.16 2.22 4.67
C ILE A 6 10.02 3.06 3.74
N SER A 7 9.61 3.16 2.47
CA SER A 7 10.35 3.89 1.45
C SER A 7 9.45 4.35 0.31
N GLU A 8 9.92 5.36 -0.40
CA GLU A 8 9.31 5.85 -1.64
C GLU A 8 10.39 6.04 -2.71
N TYR A 9 10.14 5.48 -3.89
CA TYR A 9 10.84 5.76 -5.12
C TYR A 9 10.06 6.81 -5.92
N ARG A 10 10.73 7.87 -6.37
CA ARG A 10 10.13 8.95 -7.17
C ARG A 10 10.84 9.04 -8.52
N GLY A 11 10.21 8.48 -9.54
CA GLY A 11 10.63 8.61 -10.94
C GLY A 11 9.86 9.73 -11.66
N SER A 12 10.22 9.98 -12.92
CA SER A 12 9.53 10.97 -13.77
C SER A 12 8.11 10.56 -14.15
N GLN A 13 7.88 9.26 -14.39
CA GLN A 13 6.57 8.73 -14.81
C GLN A 13 5.87 7.89 -13.72
N TYR A 14 6.63 7.28 -12.81
CA TYR A 14 6.09 6.40 -11.77
C TYR A 14 6.65 6.71 -10.39
N ALA A 15 5.79 6.59 -9.37
CA ALA A 15 6.16 6.57 -7.97
C ALA A 15 5.91 5.16 -7.41
N GLY A 16 6.89 4.61 -6.71
CA GLY A 16 6.82 3.31 -6.04
C GLY A 16 6.85 3.47 -4.53
N ARG A 17 5.91 2.88 -3.79
CA ARG A 17 5.85 2.95 -2.33
C ARG A 17 5.91 1.57 -1.72
N VAL A 18 6.68 1.44 -0.66
CA VAL A 18 6.77 0.23 0.16
C VAL A 18 6.12 0.53 1.51
N LEU A 19 5.10 -0.24 1.86
CA LEU A 19 4.33 -0.08 3.09
C LEU A 19 4.49 -1.32 3.96
N ARG A 20 4.72 -1.13 5.26
CA ARG A 20 4.49 -2.15 6.29
C ARG A 20 3.07 -2.02 6.80
N ILE A 21 2.32 -3.11 6.78
CA ILE A 21 0.94 -3.16 7.26
C ILE A 21 0.85 -4.18 8.36
N GLU A 22 0.32 -3.79 9.51
CA GLU A 22 0.17 -4.64 10.68
C GLU A 22 -1.29 -4.71 11.12
N ASN A 23 -1.76 -5.92 11.42
CA ASN A 23 -3.05 -6.13 12.04
C ASN A 23 -2.95 -6.03 13.56
N GLY A 24 -3.07 -4.80 14.09
CA GLY A 24 -3.17 -4.56 15.53
C GLY A 24 -4.53 -4.93 16.16
N GLY A 25 -5.45 -5.53 15.39
CA GLY A 25 -6.76 -5.94 15.86
C GLY A 25 -6.78 -7.36 16.44
N LYS A 26 -7.95 -7.81 16.88
CA LYS A 26 -8.18 -9.15 17.46
C LYS A 26 -8.74 -10.17 16.48
N ALA A 27 -9.14 -9.75 15.28
CA ALA A 27 -9.72 -10.60 14.24
C ALA A 27 -8.79 -10.64 13.01
N PRO A 28 -8.77 -11.76 12.25
CA PRO A 28 -8.07 -11.80 10.97
C PRO A 28 -8.60 -10.77 9.97
N VAL A 29 -7.71 -10.23 9.14
CA VAL A 29 -8.04 -9.27 8.09
C VAL A 29 -7.43 -9.73 6.77
N SER A 30 -8.22 -9.67 5.69
CA SER A 30 -7.73 -9.86 4.33
C SER A 30 -7.48 -8.49 3.68
N LEU A 31 -6.30 -8.31 3.10
CA LEU A 31 -5.87 -7.11 2.39
C LEU A 31 -6.11 -7.33 0.90
N GLY A 32 -7.14 -6.68 0.37
CA GLY A 32 -7.39 -6.59 -1.07
C GLY A 32 -6.86 -5.28 -1.67
N GLU A 33 -6.80 -5.21 -3.00
CA GLU A 33 -6.31 -4.03 -3.72
C GLU A 33 -7.03 -2.74 -3.28
N GLY A 34 -8.36 -2.77 -3.16
CA GLY A 34 -9.17 -1.62 -2.74
C GLY A 34 -9.03 -1.22 -1.26
N THR A 35 -8.38 -2.03 -0.42
CA THR A 35 -8.19 -1.73 1.01
C THR A 35 -6.95 -0.89 1.27
N ILE A 36 -5.93 -1.04 0.44
CA ILE A 36 -4.56 -0.54 0.72
C ILE A 36 -4.00 0.31 -0.41
N ALA A 37 -4.54 0.20 -1.63
CA ALA A 37 -4.06 0.97 -2.76
C ALA A 37 -5.00 2.13 -3.10
N PRO A 38 -4.46 3.28 -3.50
CA PRO A 38 -5.28 4.37 -4.04
C PRO A 38 -5.88 3.95 -5.40
N THR A 39 -6.98 4.59 -5.78
CA THR A 39 -7.74 4.28 -7.00
C THR A 39 -6.93 4.43 -8.30
N ASN A 40 -5.83 5.20 -8.27
CA ASN A 40 -4.92 5.38 -9.40
C ASN A 40 -3.70 4.45 -9.36
N ALA A 41 -3.69 3.43 -8.49
CA ALA A 41 -2.65 2.42 -8.49
C ALA A 41 -2.64 1.68 -9.83
N ILE A 42 -1.46 1.59 -10.43
CA ILE A 42 -1.20 0.82 -11.65
C ILE A 42 -0.94 -0.63 -11.28
N ALA A 43 -0.25 -0.85 -10.15
CA ALA A 43 0.08 -2.16 -9.66
C ALA A 43 0.13 -2.17 -8.13
N VAL A 44 -0.30 -3.31 -7.57
CA VAL A 44 -0.27 -3.58 -6.14
C VAL A 44 0.24 -5.00 -5.96
N SER A 45 1.17 -5.20 -5.04
CA SER A 45 1.62 -6.53 -4.63
C SER A 45 1.68 -6.59 -3.11
N VAL A 46 1.17 -7.68 -2.54
CA VAL A 46 1.18 -7.91 -1.09
C VAL A 46 1.80 -9.27 -0.83
N ALA A 47 2.86 -9.31 -0.01
CA ALA A 47 3.60 -10.55 0.23
C ALA A 47 2.72 -11.62 0.91
N ASN A 48 1.97 -11.22 1.94
CA ASN A 48 0.91 -12.02 2.54
C ASN A 48 -0.36 -11.16 2.67
N PRO A 49 -1.44 -11.45 1.92
CA PRO A 49 -2.68 -10.67 1.98
C PRO A 49 -3.54 -11.02 3.20
N ASN A 50 -3.33 -12.15 3.88
CA ASN A 50 -4.16 -12.54 5.02
C ASN A 50 -3.37 -12.37 6.32
N LEU A 51 -3.78 -11.40 7.14
CA LEU A 51 -3.15 -11.05 8.40
C LEU A 51 -3.99 -11.52 9.59
N GLY A 52 -3.48 -12.50 10.33
CA GLY A 52 -3.95 -12.79 11.68
C GLY A 52 -3.64 -11.65 12.67
N PRO A 53 -4.20 -11.70 13.89
CA PRO A 53 -3.89 -10.74 14.96
C PRO A 53 -2.38 -10.64 15.23
N GLY A 54 -1.85 -9.41 15.28
CA GLY A 54 -0.43 -9.12 15.49
C GLY A 54 0.49 -9.39 14.30
N GLN A 55 -0.02 -9.93 13.19
CA GLN A 55 0.80 -10.19 12.00
C GLN A 55 1.00 -8.93 11.18
N ALA A 56 2.15 -8.87 10.50
CA ALA A 56 2.49 -7.81 9.57
C ALA A 56 2.91 -8.37 8.20
N THR A 57 2.69 -7.56 7.17
CA THR A 57 3.09 -7.85 5.79
C THR A 57 3.68 -6.59 5.16
N THR A 58 4.27 -6.79 3.99
CA THR A 58 4.76 -5.70 3.14
C THR A 58 3.89 -5.60 1.90
N ALA A 59 3.50 -4.38 1.55
CA ALA A 59 2.82 -4.06 0.31
C ALA A 59 3.68 -3.12 -0.55
N TYR A 60 3.70 -3.40 -1.85
CA TYR A 60 4.34 -2.59 -2.88
C TYR A 60 3.26 -1.98 -3.75
N ILE A 61 3.28 -0.65 -3.91
CA ILE A 61 2.29 0.09 -4.68
C ILE A 61 3.00 0.94 -5.72
N VAL A 62 2.55 0.85 -6.97
CA VAL A 62 3.02 1.70 -8.07
C VAL A 62 1.89 2.61 -8.53
N THR A 63 2.18 3.91 -8.62
CA THR A 63 1.26 4.94 -9.12
C THR A 63 1.94 5.79 -10.18
N PRO A 64 1.19 6.50 -11.06
CA PRO A 64 1.78 7.53 -11.89
C PRO A 64 2.42 8.62 -11.01
N SER A 65 3.56 9.16 -11.45
CA SER A 65 4.18 10.32 -10.82
C SER A 65 3.29 11.56 -10.96
N GLY A 66 3.36 12.47 -9.99
CA GLY A 66 2.65 13.76 -10.03
C GLY A 66 1.18 13.72 -9.58
N LEU A 67 0.55 12.55 -9.46
CA LEU A 67 -0.83 12.42 -8.98
C LEU A 67 -0.94 12.07 -7.49
N ALA A 68 0.17 12.05 -6.75
CA ALA A 68 0.20 11.65 -5.35
C ALA A 68 -0.69 12.50 -4.43
N ASN A 69 -1.18 13.66 -4.88
CA ASN A 69 -2.05 14.55 -4.11
C ASN A 69 -3.14 15.22 -4.98
N GLY A 70 -3.95 14.48 -5.75
CA GLY A 70 -5.26 14.98 -6.20
C GLY A 70 -5.36 16.30 -6.98
N VAL A 71 -4.26 16.91 -7.42
CA VAL A 71 -4.28 18.12 -8.25
C VAL A 71 -4.33 17.66 -9.70
N ARG A 72 -5.51 17.79 -10.32
CA ARG A 72 -5.69 17.70 -11.77
C ARG A 72 -5.12 18.99 -12.39
N PRO A 73 -4.43 18.93 -13.54
CA PRO A 73 -4.08 20.15 -14.28
C PRO A 73 -5.32 20.91 -14.74
#